data_AF-A0A0K9XZK3-F1
#
_entry.id   AF-A0A0K9XZK3-F1
#
_cell.length_a   1.000
_cell.length_b   1.000
_cell.length_c   1.000
_cell.angle_alpha   90.00
_cell.angle_beta   90.00
_cell.angle_gamma   90.00
#
_symmetry.space_group_name_H-M   'P 1'
#
loop_
_entity.id
_entity.type
_entity.pdbx_description
1 polymer ?
#
loop_
_entity_poly.entity_id
_entity_poly.type
_entity_poly.pdbx_seq_one_letter_code
_entity_poly.pdbx_strand_id
1 'polypeptide(L)' 'MKERDKIFELLEMCYYGHLNQVKKLVEKGVDINGIGNNGISPLEAAKSGENDDIIKYLLSMGAIEKSNSREEKD' A
#
# COMPACT_ATOMS: atom_id res chain seq x y z
N MET A 1 17.62 8.24 3.32
CA MET A 1 16.64 7.32 2.71
C MET A 1 15.90 8.10 1.66
N LYS A 2 16.06 7.75 0.38
CA LYS A 2 15.33 8.44 -0.70
C LYS A 2 13.84 8.07 -0.53
N GLU A 3 12.90 8.94 -0.87
CA GLU A 3 11.46 8.63 -0.74
C GLU A 3 11.05 7.32 -1.44
N ARG A 4 11.78 6.97 -2.52
CA ARG A 4 11.68 5.68 -3.22
C ARG A 4 11.91 4.46 -2.31
N ASP A 5 12.79 4.56 -1.32
CA ASP A 5 13.06 3.45 -0.39
C ASP A 5 11.90 3.30 0.61
N LYS A 6 11.26 4.41 1.00
CA LYS A 6 10.14 4.43 1.96
C LYS A 6 8.87 3.82 1.38
N ILE A 7 8.59 4.04 0.10
CA ILE A 7 7.40 3.44 -0.53
C ILE A 7 7.56 1.91 -0.61
N PHE A 8 8.76 1.42 -0.96
CA PHE A 8 9.01 -0.03 -0.99
C PHE A 8 8.85 -0.66 0.40
N GLU A 9 9.38 -0.02 1.44
CA GLU A 9 9.18 -0.43 2.84
C GLU A 9 7.68 -0.50 3.20
N LEU A 10 6.89 0.51 2.81
CA LEU A 10 5.44 0.52 3.05
C LEU A 10 4.75 -0.65 2.33
N LEU A 11 5.12 -0.97 1.09
CA LEU A 11 4.57 -2.10 0.34
C LEU A 11 4.83 -3.44 1.04
N GLU A 12 6.06 -3.68 1.52
CA GLU A 12 6.40 -4.91 2.26
C GLU A 12 5.60 -4.99 3.57
N MET A 13 5.49 -3.89 4.32
CA MET A 13 4.72 -3.88 5.57
C MET A 13 3.23 -4.13 5.33
N CYS A 14 2.68 -3.64 4.21
CA CYS A 14 1.32 -3.92 3.78
C CYS A 14 1.12 -5.38 3.38
N TYR A 15 2.08 -5.98 2.65
CA TYR A 15 2.00 -7.37 2.21
C TYR A 15 2.16 -8.37 3.37
N TYR A 16 3.06 -8.12 4.32
CA TYR A 16 3.33 -9.03 5.43
C TYR A 16 2.48 -8.78 6.69
N GLY A 17 1.55 -7.82 6.69
CA GLY A 17 0.63 -7.62 7.81
C GLY A 17 1.19 -6.81 8.97
N HIS A 18 2.23 -6.00 8.76
CA HIS A 18 2.89 -5.22 9.81
C HIS A 18 2.20 -3.88 10.10
N LEU A 19 0.94 -3.91 10.58
CA LEU A 19 0.09 -2.73 10.80
C LEU A 19 0.76 -1.59 11.59
N ASN A 20 1.48 -1.91 12.66
CA ASN A 20 2.16 -0.89 13.47
C ASN A 20 3.28 -0.16 12.70
N GLN A 21 3.94 -0.84 11.77
CA GLN A 21 4.96 -0.23 10.93
C GLN A 21 4.33 0.58 9.80
N VAL A 22 3.23 0.09 9.21
CA VAL A 22 2.41 0.85 8.25
C VAL A 22 1.99 2.20 8.84
N LYS A 23 1.43 2.21 10.06
CA LYS A 23 1.03 3.46 10.74
C LYS A 23 2.21 4.43 10.89
N LYS A 24 3.37 3.95 11.37
CA LYS A 24 4.57 4.78 11.54
C LYS A 24 5.09 5.36 10.22
N LEU A 25 4.97 4.63 9.11
CA LEU A 25 5.39 5.11 7.80
C LEU A 25 4.44 6.17 7.25
N VAL A 26 3.13 5.95 7.40
CA VAL A 26 2.11 6.94 7.02
C VAL A 26 2.27 8.23 7.84
N GLU A 27 2.51 8.14 9.15
CA GLU A 27 2.79 9.30 10.03
C GLU A 27 4.06 10.07 9.62
N LYS A 28 5.04 9.40 8.99
CA LYS A 28 6.25 10.03 8.45
C LYS A 28 6.03 10.73 7.11
N GLY A 29 4.78 10.80 6.63
CA GLY A 29 4.40 11.46 5.38
C GLY A 29 4.72 10.64 4.13
N VAL A 30 4.81 9.31 4.23
CA VAL A 30 4.90 8.46 3.04
C VAL A 30 3.58 8.57 2.27
N ASP A 31 3.67 8.78 0.96
CA ASP A 31 2.48 8.83 0.09
C ASP A 31 1.76 7.47 0.10
N ILE A 32 0.55 7.48 0.63
CA ILE A 32 -0.31 6.30 0.75
C ILE A 32 -0.79 5.76 -0.61
N ASN A 33 -0.74 6.60 -1.64
CA ASN A 33 -1.08 6.25 -3.02
C ASN A 33 0.18 6.08 -3.89
N GLY A 34 1.38 6.17 -3.29
CA GLY A 34 2.63 5.93 -3.97
C GLY A 34 2.65 4.52 -4.58
N ILE A 35 3.31 4.37 -5.74
CA ILE A 35 3.43 3.09 -6.41
C ILE A 35 4.89 2.64 -6.43
N GLY A 36 5.09 1.33 -6.22
CA GLY A 36 6.39 0.69 -6.41
C GLY A 36 6.77 0.58 -7.89
N ASN A 37 7.97 0.06 -8.17
CA ASN A 37 8.48 -0.12 -9.54
C ASN A 37 7.61 -1.05 -10.41
N ASN A 38 6.84 -1.93 -9.78
CA ASN A 38 5.90 -2.86 -10.41
C ASN A 38 4.48 -2.27 -10.55
N GLY A 39 4.29 -0.99 -10.22
CA GLY A 39 2.98 -0.34 -10.27
C GLY A 39 2.06 -0.68 -9.10
N ILE A 40 2.53 -1.44 -8.11
CA ILE A 40 1.74 -1.85 -6.94
C ILE A 40 1.63 -0.70 -5.94
N SER A 41 0.41 -0.45 -5.49
CA SER A 41 0.06 0.46 -4.39
C SER A 41 0.06 -0.27 -3.02
N PRO A 42 0.18 0.47 -1.90
CA PRO A 42 0.03 -0.09 -0.56
C PRO A 42 -1.27 -0.87 -0.34
N LEU A 43 -2.37 -0.41 -0.95
CA LEU A 43 -3.67 -1.06 -0.85
C LEU A 43 -3.68 -2.41 -1.60
N GLU A 44 -3.08 -2.50 -2.79
CA GLU A 44 -2.96 -3.75 -3.54
C GLU A 44 -2.02 -4.75 -2.85
N ALA A 45 -0.93 -4.27 -2.25
CA ALA A 45 -0.03 -5.09 -1.44
C ALA A 45 -0.77 -5.68 -0.22
N ALA A 46 -1.55 -4.88 0.49
CA ALA A 46 -2.35 -5.33 1.62
C ALA A 46 -3.42 -6.36 1.22
N LYS A 47 -4.06 -6.18 0.06
CA LYS A 47 -5.00 -7.16 -0.52
C LYS A 47 -4.32 -8.47 -0.89
N SER A 48 -3.17 -8.40 -1.56
CA SER A 48 -2.38 -9.58 -1.95
C SER A 48 -1.88 -10.38 -0.75
N GLY A 49 -1.63 -9.70 0.37
CA GLY A 49 -1.23 -10.31 1.64
C GLY A 49 -2.41 -10.68 2.56
N GLU A 50 -3.66 -10.50 2.12
CA GLU A 50 -4.88 -10.81 2.90
C GLU A 50 -4.95 -10.08 4.26
N ASN A 51 -4.39 -8.86 4.34
CA ASN A 51 -4.27 -8.10 5.58
C ASN A 51 -5.42 -7.12 5.79
N ASP A 52 -6.60 -7.63 6.16
CA ASP A 52 -7.84 -6.85 6.34
C ASP A 52 -7.69 -5.62 7.25
N ASP A 53 -6.93 -5.71 8.34
CA ASP A 53 -6.73 -4.59 9.24
C ASP A 53 -5.96 -3.45 8.59
N ILE A 54 -4.99 -3.78 7.73
CA ILE A 54 -4.24 -2.80 6.96
C ILE A 54 -5.11 -2.25 5.84
N ILE A 55 -5.90 -3.07 5.16
CA ILE A 55 -6.86 -2.61 4.13
C ILE A 55 -7.80 -1.56 4.73
N LYS A 56 -8.44 -1.87 5.87
CA LYS A 56 -9.32 -0.93 6.58
C LYS A 56 -8.59 0.34 6.99
N TYR A 57 -7.38 0.23 7.51
CA TYR A 57 -6.57 1.38 7.89
C TYR A 57 -6.25 2.28 6.68
N LEU A 58 -5.75 1.71 5.59
CA LEU A 58 -5.40 2.47 4.39
C LEU A 58 -6.62 3.18 3.78
N LEU A 59 -7.77 2.49 3.70
CA LEU A 59 -9.03 3.09 3.25
C LEU A 59 -9.49 4.22 4.18
N SER A 60 -9.34 4.07 5.51
CA SER A 60 -9.66 5.13 6.47
C SER A 60 -8.77 6.37 6.33
N MET A 61 -7.57 6.20 5.77
CA MET A 61 -6.61 7.26 5.46
C MET A 61 -6.81 7.84 4.05
N GLY A 62 -7.83 7.41 3.31
CA GLY A 62 -8.14 7.91 1.97
C GLY A 62 -7.31 7.27 0.85
N ALA A 63 -6.79 6.05 1.06
CA ALA A 63 -6.15 5.30 -0.02
C ALA A 63 -7.14 5.07 -1.17
N ILE A 64 -6.71 5.35 -2.39
CA ILE A 64 -7.53 5.23 -3.58
C ILE A 64 -7.51 3.76 -4.01
N GLU A 65 -8.70 3.16 -4.03
CA GLU A 65 -8.90 1.92 -4.74
C GLU A 65 -8.84 2.21 -6.23
N LYS A 66 -7.72 1.87 -6.88
CA LYS A 66 -7.72 1.74 -8.33
C LYS A 66 -8.59 0.55 -8.69
N SER A 67 -9.89 0.81 -8.83
CA SER A 67 -10.83 -0.11 -9.45
C SER A 67 -10.42 -0.22 -10.92
N ASN A 68 -9.51 -1.14 -11.23
CA ASN A 68 -9.41 -1.63 -12.60
C ASN A 68 -10.72 -2.37 -12.87
N SER A 69 -11.69 -1.69 -13.47
CA SER A 69 -12.52 -2.33 -14.47
C SER A 69 -11.55 -3.05 -15.42
N ARG A 70 -11.55 -4.38 -15.31
CA ARG A 70 -10.74 -5.35 -16.05
C ARG A 70 -10.31 -4.80 -17.42
N GLU A 71 -9.03 -4.61 -17.61
CA GLU A 71 -8.43 -4.96 -18.90
C GLU A 71 -7.72 -6.28 -18.67
N GLU A 72 -8.52 -7.35 -18.74
CA GLU A 72 -8.04 -8.64 -19.22
C GLU A 72 -7.33 -8.34 -20.56
N LYS A 73 -6.02 -8.50 -20.60
CA LYS A 73 -5.30 -8.53 -21.87
C LYS A 73 -5.45 -9.94 -22.42
N ASP A 74 -6.22 -10.03 -23.50
CA ASP A 74 -6.27 -11.15 -24.44
C ASP A 74 -4.87 -11.66 -24.84
#